data_AF-A0A7S1S321-F1
#
_entry.id   AF-A0A7S1S321-F1
#
_cell.length_a   1.000
_cell.length_b   1.000
_cell.length_c   1.000
_cell.angle_alpha   90.00
_cell.angle_beta   90.00
_cell.angle_gamma   90.00
#
_symmetry.space_group_name_H-M   'P 1'
#
loop_
_entity.id
_entity.type
_entity.pdbx_description
1 polymer ?
#
loop_
_entity_poly.entity_id
_entity_poly.type
_entity_poly.pdbx_seq_one_letter_code
_entity_poly.pdbx_strand_id
1 'polypeptide(L)'
;RTPGDVLQEILVVDDGSSPPMKQVLKDIGERCRLRVLRHSSTMGLMVAKQTGGDAATGEFIGFFDCHVAPNRGWHAELIQKLQAHPRRLVVPTITDLDLDTWDERKGSSSNSKCYISFGAEFMWFEDTSDFIPVVSGGLVAISRDWWRASGGFDKDMRGWGGENVDQSLRTWLCGGEIVRAQSSRVAHMWRVPQDQRTQAHYHLVRGTDNNARVAAAWFDDFRVKFQQGRLAHRAPDVSSVQSLKRALGCKPFAYFLHRFRRVYRNGGVLPREVFRLKSKELQQCVVVKGPRFNLRSCDSGATYFHFGNQDPKQSGNCCSGIRIWDSLQCFDRLDPTGPLPYFCDVTGHNLNQQYRLSADGLIRHGFGQCLSAGSNGQLAAADCGSATHWERDGAFRPKETELYEEAVRRYKLSEDDPDN
;
A
#
# COMPACT_ATOMS: atom_id res chain seq x y z
N ARG A 1 -25.54 -5.12 15.00
CA ARG A 1 -26.27 -4.34 13.97
C ARG A 1 -26.46 -5.16 12.67
N THR A 2 -26.56 -6.49 12.77
CA THR A 2 -26.72 -7.41 11.65
C THR A 2 -27.96 -8.27 11.93
N PRO A 3 -28.88 -8.45 10.97
CA PRO A 3 -30.05 -9.31 11.14
C PRO A 3 -29.66 -10.76 11.50
N GLY A 4 -30.50 -11.44 12.28
CA GLY A 4 -30.20 -12.79 12.81
C GLY A 4 -30.32 -13.92 11.77
N ASP A 5 -31.04 -13.67 10.69
CA ASP A 5 -31.13 -14.50 9.48
C ASP A 5 -29.89 -14.35 8.58
N VAL A 6 -29.19 -13.20 8.66
CA VAL A 6 -27.93 -12.95 7.94
C VAL A 6 -26.71 -13.44 8.73
N LEU A 7 -26.70 -13.24 10.05
CA LEU A 7 -25.53 -13.55 10.89
C LEU A 7 -25.48 -15.03 11.28
N GLN A 8 -24.61 -15.80 10.62
CA GLN A 8 -24.40 -17.22 10.94
C GLN A 8 -23.77 -17.41 12.33
N GLU A 9 -22.63 -16.78 12.59
CA GLU A 9 -21.89 -16.88 13.85
C GLU A 9 -20.93 -15.69 14.02
N ILE A 10 -20.42 -15.49 15.24
CA ILE A 10 -19.31 -14.60 15.56
C ILE A 10 -18.20 -15.47 16.16
N LEU A 11 -17.05 -15.50 15.50
CA LEU A 11 -15.85 -16.17 16.00
C LEU A 11 -14.92 -15.15 16.65
N VAL A 12 -14.62 -15.35 17.93
CA VAL A 12 -13.54 -14.61 18.61
C VAL A 12 -12.36 -15.55 18.78
N VAL A 13 -11.26 -15.25 18.11
CA VAL A 13 -10.00 -16.00 18.26
C VAL A 13 -9.15 -15.30 19.31
N ASP A 14 -9.09 -15.92 20.49
CA ASP A 14 -8.30 -15.49 21.64
C ASP A 14 -6.85 -15.98 21.50
N ASP A 15 -5.96 -15.08 21.08
CA ASP A 15 -4.54 -15.36 20.85
C ASP A 15 -3.69 -15.33 22.15
N GLY A 16 -4.14 -16.08 23.15
CA GLY A 16 -3.45 -16.24 24.42
C GLY A 16 -3.64 -15.11 25.43
N SER A 17 -4.80 -14.44 25.44
CA SER A 17 -5.09 -13.33 26.37
C SER A 17 -5.08 -13.76 27.84
N SER A 18 -4.77 -12.81 28.73
CA SER A 18 -4.85 -12.93 30.18
C SER A 18 -5.60 -11.72 30.77
N PRO A 19 -6.80 -11.90 31.35
CA PRO A 19 -7.54 -13.15 31.49
C PRO A 19 -8.05 -13.70 30.14
N PRO A 20 -8.38 -15.01 30.05
CA PRO A 20 -8.96 -15.59 28.85
C PRO A 20 -10.26 -14.92 28.39
N MET A 21 -10.43 -14.73 27.08
CA MET A 21 -11.61 -14.04 26.52
C MET A 21 -12.92 -14.76 26.80
N LYS A 22 -12.90 -16.10 26.95
CA LYS A 22 -14.08 -16.87 27.36
C LYS A 22 -14.63 -16.41 28.72
N GLN A 23 -13.76 -15.96 29.64
CA GLN A 23 -14.19 -15.44 30.95
C GLN A 23 -14.73 -14.01 30.83
N VAL A 24 -14.09 -13.18 30.00
CA VAL A 24 -14.51 -11.79 29.76
C VAL A 24 -15.86 -11.72 29.03
N LEU A 25 -16.10 -12.63 28.09
CA LEU A 25 -17.27 -12.63 27.22
C LEU A 25 -18.41 -13.55 27.72
N LYS A 26 -18.31 -14.08 28.94
CA LYS A 26 -19.26 -15.08 29.48
C LYS A 26 -20.73 -14.63 29.39
N ASP A 27 -21.00 -13.34 29.65
CA ASP A 27 -22.37 -12.79 29.71
C ASP A 27 -22.87 -12.30 28.33
N ILE A 28 -22.01 -12.34 27.31
CA ILE A 28 -22.32 -11.91 25.93
C ILE A 28 -22.74 -13.10 25.08
N GLY A 29 -22.20 -14.30 25.36
CA GLY A 29 -22.46 -15.50 24.56
C GLY A 29 -23.94 -15.90 24.47
N GLU A 30 -24.76 -15.52 25.46
CA GLU A 30 -26.20 -15.76 25.44
C GLU A 30 -26.97 -14.78 24.55
N ARG A 31 -26.39 -13.61 24.25
CA ARG A 31 -27.03 -12.53 23.48
C ARG A 31 -26.78 -12.61 21.97
N CYS A 32 -25.75 -13.35 21.56
CA CYS A 32 -25.28 -13.46 20.18
C CYS A 32 -24.78 -14.88 19.89
N ARG A 33 -24.72 -15.27 18.60
CA ARG A 33 -24.14 -16.57 18.16
C ARG A 33 -22.61 -16.58 18.27
N LEU A 34 -22.07 -16.39 19.48
CA LEU A 34 -20.65 -16.22 19.76
C LEU A 34 -19.97 -17.55 20.09
N ARG A 35 -18.82 -17.81 19.45
CA ARG A 35 -17.94 -18.93 19.77
C ARG A 35 -16.50 -18.44 19.94
N VAL A 36 -15.87 -18.80 21.05
CA VAL A 36 -14.48 -18.42 21.37
C VAL A 36 -13.55 -19.58 21.04
N LEU A 37 -12.56 -19.34 20.18
CA LEU A 37 -11.46 -20.26 19.89
C LEU A 37 -10.22 -19.73 20.59
N ARG A 38 -9.51 -20.54 21.39
CA ARG A 38 -8.38 -20.06 22.19
C ARG A 38 -7.09 -20.78 21.80
N HIS A 39 -6.04 -20.00 21.56
CA HIS A 39 -4.67 -20.50 21.55
C HIS A 39 -4.11 -20.56 22.98
N SER A 40 -3.27 -21.55 23.27
CA SER A 40 -2.60 -21.68 24.57
C SER A 40 -1.56 -20.58 24.83
N SER A 41 -1.00 -20.00 23.76
CA SER A 41 -0.02 -18.92 23.77
C SER A 41 -0.24 -17.97 22.60
N THR A 42 0.35 -16.78 22.62
CA THR A 42 0.30 -15.82 21.50
C THR A 42 0.98 -16.38 20.26
N MET A 43 0.23 -16.53 19.17
CA MET A 43 0.70 -17.06 17.88
C MET A 43 0.85 -15.96 16.80
N GLY A 44 0.22 -14.80 17.02
CA GLY A 44 0.22 -13.67 16.10
C GLY A 44 -1.04 -13.59 15.22
N LEU A 45 -1.25 -12.41 14.63
CA LEU A 45 -2.47 -12.03 13.91
C LEU A 45 -2.80 -13.01 12.78
N MET A 46 -1.81 -13.38 11.96
CA MET A 46 -2.04 -14.24 10.81
C MET A 46 -2.52 -15.62 11.22
N VAL A 47 -1.90 -16.22 12.25
CA VAL A 47 -2.30 -17.54 12.75
C VAL A 47 -3.70 -17.46 13.36
N ALA A 48 -4.00 -16.41 14.12
CA ALA A 48 -5.34 -16.19 14.67
C ALA A 48 -6.41 -16.04 13.58
N LYS A 49 -6.16 -15.24 12.55
CA LYS A 49 -7.07 -15.12 11.39
C LYS A 49 -7.19 -16.45 10.65
N GLN A 50 -6.10 -17.21 10.52
CA GLN A 50 -6.12 -18.53 9.88
C GLN A 50 -7.05 -19.49 10.64
N THR A 51 -6.88 -19.61 11.96
CA THR A 51 -7.74 -20.41 12.85
C THR A 51 -9.22 -20.01 12.71
N GLY A 52 -9.50 -18.70 12.70
CA GLY A 52 -10.87 -18.20 12.54
C GLY A 52 -11.48 -18.50 11.18
N GLY A 53 -10.73 -18.25 10.10
CA GLY A 53 -11.17 -18.51 8.73
C GLY A 53 -11.44 -19.99 8.47
N ASP A 54 -10.59 -20.87 8.99
CA ASP A 54 -10.73 -22.32 8.80
C ASP A 54 -11.90 -22.90 9.61
N ALA A 55 -12.22 -22.31 10.76
CA ALA A 55 -13.33 -22.73 11.62
C ALA A 55 -14.71 -22.16 11.21
N ALA A 56 -14.74 -21.16 10.32
CA ALA A 56 -15.95 -20.46 9.92
C ALA A 56 -16.92 -21.35 9.13
N THR A 57 -18.21 -21.27 9.49
CA THR A 57 -19.30 -22.08 8.89
C THR A 57 -20.23 -21.27 7.98
N GLY A 58 -20.12 -19.94 7.96
CA GLY A 58 -20.85 -19.08 7.03
C GLY A 58 -20.41 -19.26 5.57
N GLU A 59 -21.28 -18.87 4.64
CA GLU A 59 -20.95 -18.79 3.22
C GLU A 59 -19.85 -17.74 2.96
N PHE A 60 -19.95 -16.60 3.65
CA PHE A 60 -18.98 -15.52 3.64
C PHE A 60 -18.30 -15.39 5.01
N ILE A 61 -17.03 -15.01 5.00
CA ILE A 61 -16.21 -14.76 6.18
C ILE A 61 -15.85 -13.27 6.19
N GLY A 62 -16.14 -12.58 7.29
CA GLY A 62 -15.70 -11.20 7.51
C GLY A 62 -14.65 -11.16 8.63
N PHE A 63 -13.47 -10.63 8.31
CA PHE A 63 -12.42 -10.35 9.28
C PHE A 63 -12.55 -8.91 9.77
N PHE A 64 -12.51 -8.74 11.09
CA PHE A 64 -12.60 -7.44 11.74
C PHE A 64 -11.57 -7.34 12.85
N ASP A 65 -10.94 -6.18 12.99
CA ASP A 65 -10.16 -5.86 14.17
C ASP A 65 -11.07 -5.81 15.41
N CYS A 66 -10.51 -6.04 16.60
CA CYS A 66 -11.27 -6.08 17.84
C CYS A 66 -11.80 -4.70 18.31
N HIS A 67 -11.53 -3.64 17.57
CA HIS A 67 -11.83 -2.24 17.91
C HIS A 67 -12.52 -1.54 16.73
N VAL A 68 -13.65 -2.13 16.31
CA VAL A 68 -14.50 -1.59 15.24
C VAL A 68 -15.96 -1.49 15.67
N ALA A 69 -16.71 -0.60 15.02
CA ALA A 69 -18.16 -0.50 15.12
C ALA A 69 -18.80 -0.47 13.72
N PRO A 70 -19.35 -1.61 13.23
CA PRO A 70 -20.08 -1.62 11.97
C PRO A 70 -21.32 -0.72 12.02
N ASN A 71 -21.61 0.03 10.97
CA ASN A 71 -22.82 0.86 10.90
C ASN A 71 -24.06 -0.01 10.61
N ARG A 72 -25.28 0.51 10.79
CA ARG A 72 -26.50 -0.21 10.38
C ARG A 72 -26.48 -0.42 8.86
N GLY A 73 -26.86 -1.61 8.41
CA GLY A 73 -26.89 -1.95 6.98
C GLY A 73 -25.53 -2.27 6.35
N TRP A 74 -24.43 -2.24 7.10
CA TRP A 74 -23.07 -2.47 6.57
C TRP A 74 -22.93 -3.75 5.72
N HIS A 75 -23.66 -4.81 6.08
CA HIS A 75 -23.57 -6.13 5.45
C HIS A 75 -24.16 -6.17 4.03
N ALA A 76 -25.11 -5.30 3.68
CA ALA A 76 -25.94 -5.47 2.49
C ALA A 76 -25.14 -5.41 1.18
N GLU A 77 -24.45 -4.30 0.90
CA GLU A 77 -23.62 -4.16 -0.30
C GLU A 77 -22.41 -5.10 -0.24
N LEU A 78 -21.87 -5.34 0.95
CA LEU A 78 -20.73 -6.24 1.13
C LEU A 78 -21.06 -7.67 0.67
N ILE A 79 -22.23 -8.20 1.07
CA ILE A 79 -22.73 -9.51 0.61
C ILE A 79 -23.04 -9.47 -0.88
N GLN A 80 -23.72 -8.43 -1.37
CA GLN A 80 -24.03 -8.28 -2.79
C GLN A 80 -22.77 -8.35 -3.67
N LYS A 81 -21.70 -7.66 -3.27
CA LYS A 81 -20.44 -7.70 -4.01
C LYS A 81 -19.79 -9.08 -3.95
N LEU A 82 -19.81 -9.77 -2.81
CA LEU A 82 -19.27 -11.13 -2.69
C LEU A 82 -20.03 -12.15 -3.57
N GLN A 83 -21.36 -12.05 -3.63
CA GLN A 83 -22.19 -12.92 -4.47
C GLN A 83 -21.93 -12.72 -5.97
N ALA A 84 -21.55 -11.51 -6.37
CA ALA A 84 -21.32 -11.19 -7.78
C ALA A 84 -20.02 -11.78 -8.35
N HIS A 85 -19.06 -12.24 -7.53
CA HIS A 85 -17.86 -12.90 -8.03
C HIS A 85 -17.22 -13.84 -6.99
N PRO A 86 -17.03 -15.14 -7.30
CA PRO A 86 -16.69 -16.15 -6.30
C PRO A 86 -15.30 -15.99 -5.68
N ARG A 87 -14.35 -15.35 -6.39
CA ARG A 87 -12.96 -15.12 -5.94
C ARG A 87 -12.70 -13.68 -5.50
N ARG A 88 -13.73 -13.01 -4.98
CA ARG A 88 -13.65 -11.58 -4.63
C ARG A 88 -13.35 -11.38 -3.15
N LEU A 89 -12.50 -10.41 -2.87
CA LEU A 89 -12.36 -9.79 -1.55
C LEU A 89 -13.14 -8.48 -1.57
N VAL A 90 -13.89 -8.22 -0.50
CA VAL A 90 -14.67 -7.00 -0.35
C VAL A 90 -14.23 -6.27 0.91
N VAL A 91 -13.83 -5.01 0.75
CA VAL A 91 -13.40 -4.13 1.85
C VAL A 91 -14.51 -3.13 2.13
N PRO A 92 -14.99 -3.00 3.38
CA PRO A 92 -15.92 -1.94 3.74
C PRO A 92 -15.24 -0.56 3.65
N THR A 93 -16.02 0.50 3.50
CA THR A 93 -15.53 1.86 3.79
C THR A 93 -15.15 1.96 5.27
N ILE A 94 -13.85 2.11 5.55
CA ILE A 94 -13.31 2.25 6.90
C ILE A 94 -13.44 3.71 7.32
N THR A 95 -14.16 3.96 8.40
CA THR A 95 -14.43 5.30 8.94
C THR A 95 -13.81 5.46 10.32
N ASP A 96 -13.85 6.66 10.87
CA ASP A 96 -13.27 6.97 12.18
C ASP A 96 -14.24 6.62 13.31
N LEU A 97 -13.77 5.87 14.29
CA LEU A 97 -14.52 5.60 15.52
C LEU A 97 -14.40 6.78 16.49
N ASP A 98 -15.54 7.20 17.04
CA ASP A 98 -15.61 8.08 18.20
C ASP A 98 -15.52 7.23 19.48
N LEU A 99 -14.49 7.50 20.30
CA LEU A 99 -14.15 6.68 21.46
C LEU A 99 -15.07 6.90 22.66
N ASP A 100 -15.86 7.97 22.66
CA ASP A 100 -16.76 8.30 23.75
C ASP A 100 -18.15 7.71 23.50
N THR A 101 -18.59 7.69 22.24
CA THR A 101 -19.91 7.18 21.83
C THR A 101 -19.89 5.75 21.29
N TRP A 102 -18.70 5.25 20.91
CA TRP A 102 -18.53 3.95 20.23
C TRP A 102 -19.33 3.83 18.92
N ASP A 103 -19.47 4.96 18.22
CA ASP A 103 -20.10 5.04 16.91
C ASP A 103 -19.22 5.79 15.91
N GLU A 104 -19.67 5.82 14.67
CA GLU A 104 -18.99 6.55 13.60
C GLU A 104 -18.92 8.06 13.88
N ARG A 105 -17.72 8.64 13.78
CA ARG A 105 -17.54 10.10 13.86
C ARG A 105 -18.21 10.79 12.68
N LYS A 106 -19.03 11.81 12.96
CA LYS A 106 -19.72 12.61 11.93
C LYS A 106 -18.72 13.20 10.94
N GLY A 107 -19.04 13.09 9.65
CA GLY A 107 -18.22 13.62 8.55
C GLY A 107 -17.03 12.74 8.18
N SER A 108 -16.84 11.58 8.82
CA SER A 108 -15.81 10.65 8.40
C SER A 108 -16.08 10.18 6.97
N SER A 109 -15.05 10.15 6.13
CA SER A 109 -15.09 9.55 4.81
C SER A 109 -13.68 9.18 4.42
N SER A 110 -13.50 8.07 3.70
CA SER A 110 -12.18 7.67 3.23
C SER A 110 -12.28 7.11 1.82
N ASN A 111 -11.52 7.72 0.93
CA ASN A 111 -11.16 7.17 -0.38
C ASN A 111 -9.74 6.59 -0.36
N SER A 112 -9.18 6.36 0.84
CA SER A 112 -7.84 5.85 1.00
C SER A 112 -7.80 4.38 0.60
N LYS A 113 -6.88 4.06 -0.31
CA LYS A 113 -6.54 2.71 -0.75
C LYS A 113 -5.05 2.48 -0.55
N CYS A 114 -4.63 1.22 -0.67
CA CYS A 114 -3.22 0.89 -0.63
C CYS A 114 -2.72 0.39 -2.00
N TYR A 115 -1.51 0.77 -2.35
CA TYR A 115 -0.69 0.12 -3.40
C TYR A 115 0.56 -0.50 -2.76
N ILE A 116 1.36 -1.24 -3.53
CA ILE A 116 2.58 -1.86 -3.05
C ILE A 116 3.83 -1.19 -3.63
N SER A 117 4.80 -0.91 -2.75
CA SER A 117 6.16 -0.51 -3.14
C SER A 117 7.02 -1.71 -3.53
N PHE A 118 8.13 -1.48 -4.23
CA PHE A 118 9.12 -2.53 -4.48
C PHE A 118 9.88 -3.01 -3.22
N GLY A 119 9.64 -2.38 -2.06
CA GLY A 119 10.04 -2.87 -0.74
C GLY A 119 9.05 -3.87 -0.13
N ALA A 120 8.03 -4.30 -0.88
CA ALA A 120 6.91 -5.12 -0.41
C ALA A 120 6.11 -4.51 0.76
N GLU A 121 6.15 -3.18 0.88
CA GLU A 121 5.38 -2.42 1.85
C GLU A 121 4.13 -1.84 1.17
N PHE A 122 3.02 -1.77 1.90
CA PHE A 122 1.84 -1.09 1.40
C PHE A 122 1.94 0.42 1.65
N MET A 123 1.47 1.20 0.69
CA MET A 123 1.50 2.66 0.70
C MET A 123 0.09 3.20 0.46
N TRP A 124 -0.29 4.24 1.20
CA TRP A 124 -1.60 4.87 1.06
C TRP A 124 -1.64 5.82 -0.14
N PHE A 125 -2.78 5.86 -0.81
CA PHE A 125 -3.13 6.86 -1.82
C PHE A 125 -4.65 7.05 -1.84
N GLU A 126 -5.12 8.13 -2.45
CA GLU A 126 -6.56 8.38 -2.62
C GLU A 126 -7.02 7.97 -4.01
N ASP A 127 -8.14 7.24 -4.08
CA ASP A 127 -8.78 6.93 -5.35
C ASP A 127 -10.26 6.61 -5.16
N THR A 128 -11.08 7.06 -6.11
CA THR A 128 -12.54 6.95 -6.05
C THR A 128 -13.07 5.69 -6.74
N SER A 129 -12.24 4.96 -7.50
CA SER A 129 -12.64 3.71 -8.13
C SER A 129 -13.08 2.67 -7.09
N ASP A 130 -13.74 1.60 -7.50
CA ASP A 130 -14.09 0.51 -6.59
C ASP A 130 -12.95 -0.48 -6.38
N PHE A 131 -11.97 -0.56 -7.28
CA PHE A 131 -10.93 -1.57 -7.22
C PHE A 131 -9.81 -1.19 -6.26
N ILE A 132 -9.37 -2.14 -5.45
CA ILE A 132 -8.35 -1.92 -4.42
C ILE A 132 -7.09 -2.72 -4.81
N PRO A 133 -5.94 -2.08 -5.07
CA PRO A 133 -4.72 -2.82 -5.40
C PRO A 133 -4.26 -3.70 -4.25
N VAL A 134 -4.24 -3.14 -3.03
CA VAL A 134 -3.80 -3.83 -1.81
C VAL A 134 -4.77 -3.54 -0.67
N VAL A 135 -5.22 -4.58 0.05
CA VAL A 135 -6.00 -4.40 1.27
C VAL A 135 -5.13 -3.89 2.41
N SER A 136 -5.67 -3.07 3.30
CA SER A 136 -4.96 -2.68 4.54
C SER A 136 -4.77 -3.85 5.50
N GLY A 137 -5.62 -4.89 5.38
CA GLY A 137 -5.51 -6.17 6.08
C GLY A 137 -6.45 -6.34 7.27
N GLY A 138 -6.84 -5.25 7.94
CA GLY A 138 -7.69 -5.30 9.15
C GLY A 138 -9.12 -5.76 8.86
N LEU A 139 -9.79 -5.07 7.93
CA LEU A 139 -11.20 -5.28 7.60
C LEU A 139 -11.34 -5.77 6.17
N VAL A 140 -11.75 -7.03 5.99
CA VAL A 140 -11.97 -7.64 4.68
C VAL A 140 -12.95 -8.79 4.78
N ALA A 141 -13.80 -8.95 3.78
CA ALA A 141 -14.68 -10.09 3.64
C ALA A 141 -14.36 -10.89 2.38
N ILE A 142 -14.60 -12.19 2.45
CA ILE A 142 -14.24 -13.18 1.43
C ILE A 142 -15.25 -14.34 1.46
N SER A 143 -15.47 -15.02 0.33
CA SER A 143 -16.20 -16.29 0.35
C SER A 143 -15.39 -17.37 1.05
N ARG A 144 -16.05 -18.24 1.81
CA ARG A 144 -15.38 -19.36 2.47
C ARG A 144 -14.72 -20.30 1.45
N ASP A 145 -15.34 -20.47 0.29
CA ASP A 145 -14.80 -21.30 -0.78
C ASP A 145 -13.53 -20.70 -1.35
N TRP A 146 -13.47 -19.38 -1.55
CA TRP A 146 -12.23 -18.73 -1.96
C TRP A 146 -11.17 -18.73 -0.86
N TRP A 147 -11.56 -18.56 0.40
CA TRP A 147 -10.63 -18.72 1.53
C TRP A 147 -9.92 -20.09 1.51
N ARG A 148 -10.69 -21.17 1.32
CA ARG A 148 -10.16 -22.53 1.21
C ARG A 148 -9.32 -22.74 -0.04
N ALA A 149 -9.81 -22.33 -1.21
CA ALA A 149 -9.14 -22.54 -2.49
C ALA A 149 -7.84 -21.71 -2.63
N SER A 150 -7.84 -20.49 -2.08
CA SER A 150 -6.65 -19.64 -2.03
C SER A 150 -5.67 -20.06 -0.93
N GLY A 151 -6.09 -20.90 0.02
CA GLY A 151 -5.25 -21.37 1.12
C GLY A 151 -5.00 -20.33 2.22
N GLY A 152 -5.92 -19.40 2.44
CA GLY A 152 -5.84 -18.39 3.50
C GLY A 152 -4.59 -17.52 3.43
N PHE A 153 -3.76 -17.55 4.47
CA PHE A 153 -2.46 -16.87 4.52
C PHE A 153 -1.29 -17.82 4.25
N ASP A 154 -0.12 -17.27 3.92
CA ASP A 154 1.11 -18.06 3.90
C ASP A 154 1.40 -18.62 5.31
N LYS A 155 1.32 -19.95 5.44
CA LYS A 155 1.48 -20.68 6.70
C LYS A 155 2.85 -20.52 7.34
N ASP A 156 3.85 -20.01 6.62
CA ASP A 156 5.21 -19.81 7.12
C ASP A 156 5.46 -18.35 7.52
N MET A 157 4.50 -17.43 7.29
CA MET A 157 4.53 -16.09 7.87
C MET A 157 4.23 -16.14 9.37
N ARG A 158 4.94 -15.30 10.13
CA ARG A 158 4.81 -15.20 11.59
C ARG A 158 4.68 -13.73 11.98
N GLY A 159 4.06 -13.47 13.13
CA GLY A 159 3.95 -12.13 13.69
C GLY A 159 2.91 -11.27 13.01
N TRP A 160 3.35 -10.15 12.42
CA TRP A 160 2.52 -9.14 11.76
C TRP A 160 3.25 -8.52 10.56
N GLY A 161 2.51 -8.09 9.54
CA GLY A 161 3.02 -7.38 8.37
C GLY A 161 3.27 -8.30 7.18
N GLY A 162 2.98 -7.78 5.98
CA GLY A 162 3.16 -8.48 4.70
C GLY A 162 2.02 -9.42 4.31
N GLU A 163 1.17 -9.84 5.25
CA GLU A 163 0.06 -10.76 4.99
C GLU A 163 -1.03 -10.15 4.10
N ASN A 164 -1.28 -8.86 4.29
CA ASN A 164 -2.24 -8.09 3.53
C ASN A 164 -1.80 -7.92 2.08
N VAL A 165 -0.49 -7.72 1.88
CA VAL A 165 0.16 -7.67 0.58
C VAL A 165 0.11 -9.03 -0.10
N ASP A 166 0.51 -10.10 0.59
CA ASP A 166 0.47 -11.47 0.06
C ASP A 166 -0.94 -11.85 -0.40
N GLN A 167 -1.95 -11.63 0.46
CA GLN A 167 -3.33 -11.92 0.14
C GLN A 167 -3.84 -11.09 -1.06
N SER A 168 -3.37 -9.85 -1.20
CA SER A 168 -3.75 -8.98 -2.30
C SER A 168 -3.17 -9.46 -3.64
N LEU A 169 -1.86 -9.72 -3.67
CA LEU A 169 -1.18 -10.25 -4.86
C LEU A 169 -1.72 -11.62 -5.24
N ARG A 170 -1.93 -12.50 -4.25
CA ARG A 170 -2.58 -13.80 -4.43
C ARG A 170 -3.95 -13.65 -5.08
N THR A 171 -4.78 -12.74 -4.59
CA THR A 171 -6.12 -12.52 -5.15
C THR A 171 -6.03 -12.03 -6.59
N TRP A 172 -5.31 -10.93 -6.85
CA TRP A 172 -5.24 -10.33 -8.19
C TRP A 172 -4.58 -11.21 -9.24
N LEU A 173 -3.50 -11.90 -8.87
CA LEU A 173 -2.74 -12.72 -9.81
C LEU A 173 -3.41 -14.06 -10.06
N CYS A 174 -4.23 -14.57 -9.14
CA CYS A 174 -4.86 -15.90 -9.25
C CYS A 174 -6.33 -15.86 -9.69
N GLY A 175 -6.72 -14.80 -10.42
CA GLY A 175 -8.04 -14.67 -11.05
C GLY A 175 -9.16 -14.19 -10.11
N GLY A 176 -8.79 -13.60 -8.97
CA GLY A 176 -9.70 -12.88 -8.11
C GLY A 176 -9.64 -11.38 -8.33
N GLU A 177 -10.42 -10.66 -7.53
CA GLU A 177 -10.41 -9.20 -7.51
C GLU A 177 -10.71 -8.68 -6.11
N ILE A 178 -10.33 -7.44 -5.85
CA ILE A 178 -10.53 -6.78 -4.56
C ILE A 178 -11.29 -5.49 -4.82
N VAL A 179 -12.44 -5.34 -4.16
CA VAL A 179 -13.31 -4.19 -4.35
C VAL A 179 -13.76 -3.58 -3.05
N ARG A 180 -14.06 -2.29 -3.08
CA ARG A 180 -14.70 -1.56 -2.00
C ARG A 180 -16.22 -1.75 -2.06
N ALA A 181 -16.84 -1.91 -0.89
CA ALA A 181 -18.28 -1.72 -0.68
C ALA A 181 -18.51 -0.32 -0.09
N GLN A 182 -18.93 0.64 -0.94
CA GLN A 182 -18.91 2.07 -0.62
C GLN A 182 -19.88 2.44 0.52
N SER A 183 -21.10 1.89 0.49
CA SER A 183 -22.15 2.05 1.51
C SER A 183 -21.96 1.14 2.73
N SER A 184 -21.11 0.11 2.63
CA SER A 184 -20.73 -0.73 3.78
C SER A 184 -19.75 0.02 4.69
N ARG A 185 -20.25 0.75 5.68
CA ARG A 185 -19.43 1.58 6.58
C ARG A 185 -19.10 0.84 7.87
N VAL A 186 -17.82 0.84 8.26
CA VAL A 186 -17.35 0.27 9.52
C VAL A 186 -16.35 1.23 10.16
N ALA A 187 -16.72 1.76 11.33
CA ALA A 187 -15.86 2.66 12.08
C ALA A 187 -14.72 1.88 12.76
N HIS A 188 -13.49 2.38 12.68
CA HIS A 188 -12.28 1.78 13.23
C HIS A 188 -11.59 2.76 14.17
N MET A 189 -11.07 2.24 15.28
CA MET A 189 -10.23 3.01 16.19
C MET A 189 -8.80 3.08 15.66
N TRP A 190 -8.40 4.28 15.22
CA TRP A 190 -7.00 4.57 14.92
C TRP A 190 -6.17 4.75 16.18
N ARG A 191 -4.92 4.27 16.13
CA ARG A 191 -3.94 4.42 17.21
C ARG A 191 -3.43 5.87 17.23
N VAL A 192 -3.65 6.57 18.33
CA VAL A 192 -3.20 7.96 18.54
C VAL A 192 -2.14 7.96 19.64
N PRO A 193 -0.88 8.34 19.36
CA PRO A 193 0.21 8.22 20.34
C PRO A 193 -0.06 8.91 21.68
N GLN A 194 -0.83 10.00 21.68
CA GLN A 194 -1.15 10.79 22.87
C GLN A 194 -2.41 10.30 23.62
N ASP A 195 -3.20 9.39 23.07
CA ASP A 195 -4.41 8.86 23.71
C ASP A 195 -4.17 7.45 24.25
N GLN A 196 -4.14 7.33 25.59
CA GLN A 196 -3.90 6.06 26.29
C GLN A 196 -4.93 4.97 25.93
N ARG A 197 -6.18 5.34 25.61
CA ARG A 197 -7.25 4.39 25.24
C ARG A 197 -6.91 3.61 23.97
N THR A 198 -6.07 4.20 23.13
CA THR A 198 -5.68 3.65 21.84
C THR A 198 -4.32 2.97 21.90
N GLN A 199 -3.70 2.77 23.06
CA GLN A 199 -2.39 2.10 23.12
C GLN A 199 -2.50 0.59 22.86
N ALA A 200 -1.51 0.04 22.17
CA ALA A 200 -1.44 -1.39 21.91
C ALA A 200 -0.90 -2.13 23.13
N HIS A 201 -1.61 -3.15 23.59
CA HIS A 201 -1.25 -3.95 24.77
C HIS A 201 -0.82 -5.39 24.41
N TYR A 202 -0.49 -5.65 23.14
CA TYR A 202 -0.07 -6.96 22.66
C TYR A 202 1.42 -6.99 22.34
N HIS A 203 2.02 -8.18 22.44
CA HIS A 203 3.40 -8.41 22.04
C HIS A 203 3.47 -8.91 20.60
N LEU A 204 4.31 -8.27 19.78
CA LEU A 204 4.58 -8.73 18.43
C LEU A 204 5.51 -9.95 18.49
N VAL A 205 5.00 -11.10 18.06
CA VAL A 205 5.83 -12.30 17.85
C VAL A 205 6.79 -12.01 16.70
N ARG A 206 8.07 -11.78 17.00
CA ARG A 206 9.12 -11.73 15.96
C ARG A 206 9.34 -13.14 15.44
N GLY A 207 9.34 -13.35 14.12
CA GLY A 207 9.51 -14.71 13.61
C GLY A 207 10.10 -14.78 12.20
N THR A 208 9.60 -13.99 11.26
CA THR A 208 10.00 -14.10 9.85
C THR A 208 10.07 -12.74 9.20
N ASP A 209 10.91 -12.64 8.15
CA ASP A 209 10.94 -11.48 7.27
C ASP A 209 9.83 -11.65 6.21
N ASN A 210 8.61 -11.24 6.57
CA ASN A 210 7.41 -11.46 5.74
C ASN A 210 7.49 -10.69 4.42
N ASN A 211 8.07 -9.49 4.43
CA ASN A 211 8.26 -8.70 3.20
C ASN A 211 9.23 -9.40 2.23
N ALA A 212 10.32 -9.99 2.75
CA ALA A 212 11.21 -10.82 1.92
C ALA A 212 10.49 -12.07 1.38
N ARG A 213 9.58 -12.68 2.14
CA ARG A 213 8.75 -13.80 1.66
C ARG A 213 7.82 -13.37 0.53
N VAL A 214 7.13 -12.24 0.69
CA VAL A 214 6.30 -11.64 -0.36
C VAL A 214 7.12 -11.42 -1.63
N ALA A 215 8.25 -10.73 -1.52
CA ALA A 215 9.09 -10.43 -2.68
C ALA A 215 9.60 -11.72 -3.36
N ALA A 216 10.03 -12.72 -2.58
CA ALA A 216 10.45 -14.02 -3.10
C ALA A 216 9.32 -14.79 -3.81
N ALA A 217 8.09 -14.71 -3.29
CA ALA A 217 6.95 -15.45 -3.82
C ALA A 217 6.32 -14.78 -5.04
N TRP A 218 6.23 -13.45 -5.03
CA TRP A 218 5.33 -12.71 -5.92
C TRP A 218 5.99 -11.72 -6.86
N PHE A 219 7.21 -11.24 -6.61
CA PHE A 219 7.82 -10.21 -7.47
C PHE A 219 8.49 -10.77 -8.73
N ASP A 220 8.56 -12.10 -8.88
CA ASP A 220 9.20 -12.76 -10.02
C ASP A 220 10.61 -12.18 -10.29
N ASP A 221 10.86 -11.60 -11.47
CA ASP A 221 12.14 -10.99 -11.84
C ASP A 221 12.34 -9.59 -11.21
N PHE A 222 11.27 -8.93 -10.77
CA PHE A 222 11.32 -7.61 -10.09
C PHE A 222 11.89 -7.69 -8.67
N ARG A 223 12.13 -8.90 -8.15
CA ARG A 223 12.78 -9.10 -6.85
C ARG A 223 14.14 -8.40 -6.72
N VAL A 224 14.79 -8.07 -7.85
CA VAL A 224 16.03 -7.27 -7.89
C VAL A 224 15.87 -5.87 -7.30
N LYS A 225 14.64 -5.35 -7.20
CA LYS A 225 14.31 -4.05 -6.57
C LYS A 225 14.10 -4.14 -5.07
N PHE A 226 13.95 -5.34 -4.53
CA PHE A 226 13.81 -5.52 -3.10
C PHE A 226 15.19 -5.44 -2.45
N GLN A 227 15.53 -4.24 -1.95
CA GLN A 227 16.83 -3.92 -1.34
C GLN A 227 16.82 -4.03 0.20
N GLN A 228 15.70 -4.43 0.79
CA GLN A 228 15.52 -4.52 2.24
C GLN A 228 15.69 -5.97 2.74
N GLY A 229 15.84 -6.15 4.06
CA GLY A 229 15.65 -7.44 4.71
C GLY A 229 16.64 -8.55 4.31
N ARG A 230 16.23 -9.79 4.54
CA ARG A 230 17.05 -11.01 4.40
C ARG A 230 17.09 -11.57 2.99
N LEU A 231 16.22 -11.14 2.07
CA LEU A 231 16.19 -11.66 0.70
C LEU A 231 17.56 -11.52 0.01
N ALA A 232 18.25 -10.40 0.26
CA ALA A 232 19.57 -10.12 -0.29
C ALA A 232 20.67 -11.08 0.21
N HIS A 233 20.45 -11.77 1.35
CA HIS A 233 21.44 -12.66 1.97
C HIS A 233 21.06 -14.14 1.88
N ARG A 234 19.77 -14.46 2.01
CA ARG A 234 19.23 -15.81 1.88
C ARG A 234 17.74 -15.73 1.55
N ALA A 235 17.38 -16.17 0.34
CA ALA A 235 15.99 -16.22 -0.06
C ALA A 235 15.18 -17.17 0.85
N PRO A 236 13.99 -16.77 1.32
CA PRO A 236 13.13 -17.65 2.08
C PRO A 236 12.57 -18.77 1.20
N ASP A 237 12.33 -19.94 1.79
CA ASP A 237 11.61 -21.00 1.09
C ASP A 237 10.13 -20.63 0.93
N VAL A 238 9.70 -20.50 -0.32
CA VAL A 238 8.33 -20.17 -0.73
C VAL A 238 7.71 -21.28 -1.59
N SER A 239 8.22 -22.51 -1.50
CA SER A 239 7.77 -23.68 -2.27
C SER A 239 6.26 -23.95 -2.14
N SER A 240 5.69 -23.71 -0.96
CA SER A 240 4.24 -23.78 -0.69
C SER A 240 3.46 -22.79 -1.56
N VAL A 241 3.86 -21.52 -1.56
CA VAL A 241 3.24 -20.46 -2.36
C VAL A 241 3.45 -20.71 -3.86
N GLN A 242 4.63 -21.19 -4.28
CA GLN A 242 4.88 -21.54 -5.68
C GLN A 242 3.99 -22.71 -6.16
N SER A 243 3.70 -23.67 -5.29
CA SER A 243 2.77 -24.77 -5.61
C SER A 243 1.34 -24.27 -5.76
N LEU A 244 0.91 -23.36 -4.88
CA LEU A 244 -0.38 -22.66 -5.00
C LEU A 244 -0.48 -21.87 -6.32
N LYS A 245 0.58 -21.10 -6.67
CA LYS A 245 0.62 -20.32 -7.92
C LYS A 245 0.39 -21.20 -9.15
N ARG A 246 1.03 -22.37 -9.19
CA ARG A 246 0.83 -23.37 -10.26
C ARG A 246 -0.59 -23.94 -10.26
N ALA A 247 -1.09 -24.35 -9.10
CA ALA A 247 -2.42 -24.96 -8.97
C ALA A 247 -3.55 -24.01 -9.41
N LEU A 248 -3.43 -22.71 -9.13
CA LEU A 248 -4.42 -21.70 -9.48
C LEU A 248 -4.19 -21.02 -10.84
N GLY A 249 -3.08 -21.35 -11.53
CA GLY A 249 -2.73 -20.74 -12.81
C GLY A 249 -2.47 -19.24 -12.73
N CYS A 250 -1.78 -18.79 -11.68
CA CYS A 250 -1.62 -17.37 -11.40
C CYS A 250 -0.74 -16.66 -12.45
N LYS A 251 -1.06 -15.39 -12.71
CA LYS A 251 -0.37 -14.48 -13.61
C LYS A 251 0.95 -13.98 -12.99
N PRO A 252 1.92 -13.53 -13.82
CA PRO A 252 3.16 -12.93 -13.34
C PRO A 252 2.93 -11.55 -12.72
N PHE A 253 3.86 -11.08 -11.89
CA PHE A 253 3.78 -9.78 -11.19
C PHE A 253 3.55 -8.60 -12.13
N ALA A 254 4.11 -8.64 -13.34
CA ALA A 254 3.91 -7.60 -14.34
C ALA A 254 2.42 -7.38 -14.69
N TYR A 255 1.59 -8.42 -14.59
CA TYR A 255 0.14 -8.29 -14.76
C TYR A 255 -0.48 -7.36 -13.71
N PHE A 256 -0.04 -7.46 -12.45
CA PHE A 256 -0.48 -6.57 -11.37
C PHE A 256 -0.02 -5.13 -11.63
N LEU A 257 1.25 -4.92 -11.99
CA LEU A 257 1.76 -3.59 -12.33
C LEU A 257 0.99 -2.95 -13.51
N HIS A 258 0.63 -3.76 -14.51
CA HIS A 258 -0.10 -3.31 -15.69
C HIS A 258 -1.57 -3.00 -15.39
N ARG A 259 -2.22 -3.83 -14.56
CA ARG A 259 -3.61 -3.64 -14.13
C ARG A 259 -3.82 -2.37 -13.31
N PHE A 260 -2.79 -1.93 -12.59
CA PHE A 260 -2.78 -0.70 -11.81
C PHE A 260 -1.80 0.32 -12.42
N ARG A 261 -1.72 0.38 -13.75
CA ARG A 261 -0.77 1.24 -14.47
C ARG A 261 -0.99 2.71 -14.18
N ARG A 262 -2.19 3.13 -13.78
CA ARG A 262 -2.40 4.48 -13.25
C ARG A 262 -1.52 4.80 -12.04
N VAL A 263 -1.34 3.87 -11.11
CA VAL A 263 -0.43 4.04 -9.96
C VAL A 263 1.01 3.85 -10.40
N TYR A 264 1.31 2.77 -11.14
CA TYR A 264 2.69 2.40 -11.43
C TYR A 264 3.33 3.27 -12.51
N ARG A 265 2.71 3.41 -13.68
CA ARG A 265 3.24 4.22 -14.78
C ARG A 265 2.89 5.69 -14.64
N ASN A 266 1.61 6.01 -14.42
CA ASN A 266 1.18 7.42 -14.42
C ASN A 266 1.52 8.11 -13.10
N GLY A 267 1.49 7.39 -11.96
CA GLY A 267 1.95 7.88 -10.66
C GLY A 267 3.47 7.84 -10.49
N GLY A 268 4.20 7.26 -11.45
CA GLY A 268 5.67 7.23 -11.46
C GLY A 268 6.29 6.27 -10.43
N VAL A 269 5.57 5.29 -9.88
CA VAL A 269 6.21 4.23 -9.05
C VAL A 269 7.15 3.36 -9.91
N LEU A 270 6.84 3.21 -11.20
CA LEU A 270 7.64 2.58 -12.24
C LEU A 270 8.13 3.67 -13.22
N PRO A 271 9.35 4.21 -13.03
CA PRO A 271 9.84 5.34 -13.80
C PRO A 271 10.32 4.96 -15.21
N ARG A 272 10.00 5.77 -16.23
CA ARG A 272 10.48 5.52 -17.61
C ARG A 272 11.99 5.69 -17.77
N GLU A 273 12.53 6.67 -17.05
CA GLU A 273 13.93 7.09 -17.10
C GLU A 273 14.28 7.66 -15.73
N VAL A 274 15.53 7.47 -15.31
CA VAL A 274 16.11 8.07 -14.10
C VAL A 274 17.33 8.90 -14.49
N PHE A 275 17.60 9.98 -13.77
CA PHE A 275 18.65 10.94 -14.09
C PHE A 275 19.13 11.68 -12.84
N ARG A 276 20.31 12.30 -12.91
CA ARG A 276 20.76 13.29 -11.93
C ARG A 276 20.18 14.66 -12.31
N LEU A 277 19.83 15.46 -11.31
CA LEU A 277 19.46 16.87 -11.50
C LEU A 277 20.69 17.74 -11.32
N LYS A 278 21.18 18.33 -12.41
CA LYS A 278 22.43 19.11 -12.43
C LYS A 278 22.15 20.58 -12.70
N SER A 279 22.77 21.47 -11.93
CA SER A 279 22.80 22.91 -12.22
C SER A 279 23.73 23.19 -13.39
N LYS A 280 23.25 23.96 -14.38
CA LYS A 280 24.04 24.35 -15.55
C LYS A 280 25.15 25.33 -15.19
N GLU A 281 24.89 26.23 -14.26
CA GLU A 281 25.83 27.28 -13.86
C GLU A 281 26.93 26.72 -12.93
N LEU A 282 26.53 25.94 -11.93
CA LEU A 282 27.47 25.43 -10.92
C LEU A 282 28.10 24.09 -11.29
N GLN A 283 27.55 23.38 -12.28
CA GLN A 283 27.96 22.03 -12.65
C GLN A 283 27.89 21.03 -11.47
N GLN A 284 26.98 21.30 -10.52
CA GLN A 284 26.75 20.49 -9.32
C GLN A 284 25.39 19.79 -9.39
N CYS A 285 25.29 18.63 -8.77
CA CYS A 285 24.08 17.82 -8.73
C CYS A 285 23.36 17.91 -7.39
N VAL A 286 22.03 17.80 -7.45
CA VAL A 286 21.19 17.64 -6.26
C VAL A 286 21.45 16.28 -5.62
N VAL A 287 21.69 16.28 -4.32
CA VAL A 287 21.85 15.07 -3.50
C VAL A 287 21.03 15.17 -2.21
N VAL A 288 20.59 14.02 -1.69
CA VAL A 288 20.01 13.94 -0.35
C VAL A 288 21.13 13.93 0.70
N LYS A 289 21.07 14.85 1.66
CA LYS A 289 22.01 14.90 2.80
C LYS A 289 21.22 15.14 4.09
N GLY A 290 21.09 14.09 4.90
CA GLY A 290 20.23 14.13 6.09
C GLY A 290 18.77 14.38 5.69
N PRO A 291 18.04 15.29 6.38
CA PRO A 291 16.63 15.56 6.10
C PRO A 291 16.41 16.61 4.98
N ARG A 292 17.43 16.95 4.18
CA ARG A 292 17.38 18.03 3.19
C ARG A 292 18.09 17.67 1.90
N PHE A 293 17.78 18.41 0.84
CA PHE A 293 18.51 18.38 -0.42
C PHE A 293 19.62 19.43 -0.45
N ASN A 294 20.75 19.08 -1.04
CA ASN A 294 21.92 19.95 -1.17
C ASN A 294 22.57 19.79 -2.55
N LEU A 295 23.50 20.68 -2.88
CA LEU A 295 24.35 20.61 -4.06
C LEU A 295 25.72 20.02 -3.72
N ARG A 296 26.17 19.07 -4.55
CA ARG A 296 27.50 18.45 -4.49
C ARG A 296 28.04 18.20 -5.89
N SER A 297 29.31 17.81 -5.99
CA SER A 297 29.84 17.31 -7.26
C SER A 297 28.98 16.14 -7.75
N CYS A 298 28.73 16.07 -9.06
CA CYS A 298 27.91 15.02 -9.64
C CYS A 298 28.51 13.61 -9.49
N ASP A 299 29.80 13.51 -9.21
CA ASP A 299 30.52 12.24 -9.02
C ASP A 299 30.47 11.73 -7.56
N SER A 300 30.01 12.53 -6.60
CA SER A 300 30.02 12.17 -5.17
C SER A 300 28.61 11.94 -4.62
N GLY A 301 28.26 10.67 -4.43
CA GLY A 301 27.01 10.27 -3.73
C GLY A 301 25.74 10.63 -4.50
N ALA A 302 25.76 10.49 -5.82
CA ALA A 302 24.69 10.87 -6.72
C ALA A 302 23.33 10.32 -6.28
N THR A 303 22.39 11.22 -5.99
CA THR A 303 20.98 10.88 -5.90
C THR A 303 20.40 10.91 -7.30
N TYR A 304 19.76 9.81 -7.70
CA TYR A 304 19.02 9.76 -8.94
C TYR A 304 17.56 10.12 -8.68
N PHE A 305 16.99 10.84 -9.63
CA PHE A 305 15.61 11.29 -9.62
C PHE A 305 14.92 10.77 -10.87
N HIS A 306 13.61 10.84 -10.84
CA HIS A 306 12.78 10.77 -12.02
C HIS A 306 11.57 11.66 -11.82
N PHE A 307 10.90 11.97 -12.91
CA PHE A 307 9.61 12.62 -12.78
C PHE A 307 8.57 11.60 -12.26
N GLY A 308 7.71 12.03 -11.36
CA GLY A 308 6.70 11.20 -10.71
C GLY A 308 5.40 11.95 -10.50
N ASN A 309 4.43 11.29 -9.86
CA ASN A 309 3.08 11.77 -9.61
C ASN A 309 2.27 11.95 -10.91
N GLN A 310 0.99 11.58 -10.88
CA GLN A 310 0.11 11.86 -12.01
C GLN A 310 0.02 13.38 -12.23
N ASP A 311 -0.03 13.85 -13.49
CA ASP A 311 -0.28 15.26 -13.77
C ASP A 311 -1.80 15.50 -13.84
N PRO A 312 -2.42 16.21 -12.87
CA PRO A 312 -3.85 16.45 -12.89
C PRO A 312 -4.30 17.32 -14.07
N LYS A 313 -3.38 18.03 -14.73
CA LYS A 313 -3.65 18.86 -15.92
C LYS A 313 -3.49 18.07 -17.22
N GLN A 314 -2.87 16.89 -17.19
CA GLN A 314 -2.63 16.05 -18.37
C GLN A 314 -3.12 14.63 -18.06
N SER A 315 -4.45 14.46 -18.11
CA SER A 315 -5.10 13.18 -17.82
C SER A 315 -4.41 12.02 -18.55
N GLY A 316 -4.06 10.97 -17.80
CA GLY A 316 -3.40 9.79 -18.33
C GLY A 316 -1.88 9.88 -18.50
N ASN A 317 -1.24 11.01 -18.20
CA ASN A 317 0.21 11.17 -18.31
C ASN A 317 0.85 11.66 -16.99
N CYS A 318 1.99 11.05 -16.66
CA CYS A 318 2.97 11.62 -15.74
C CYS A 318 3.70 12.77 -16.48
N CYS A 319 4.12 13.86 -15.83
CA CYS A 319 4.35 13.97 -14.40
C CYS A 319 4.21 15.41 -13.88
N SER A 320 3.73 15.54 -12.65
CA SER A 320 3.74 16.81 -11.93
C SER A 320 4.70 16.83 -10.73
N GLY A 321 5.59 15.86 -10.53
CA GLY A 321 6.48 15.81 -9.36
C GLY A 321 7.90 15.35 -9.70
N ILE A 322 8.81 15.53 -8.74
CA ILE A 322 10.19 15.04 -8.80
C ILE A 322 10.41 14.07 -7.65
N ARG A 323 10.67 12.81 -8.00
CA ARG A 323 10.80 11.69 -7.06
C ARG A 323 12.23 11.19 -6.99
N ILE A 324 12.69 10.81 -5.80
CA ILE A 324 13.97 10.12 -5.61
C ILE A 324 13.80 8.67 -6.06
N TRP A 325 14.69 8.20 -6.95
CA TRP A 325 14.72 6.80 -7.38
C TRP A 325 15.09 5.87 -6.21
N ASP A 326 14.47 4.69 -6.14
CA ASP A 326 14.59 3.74 -5.01
C ASP A 326 14.18 4.29 -3.64
N SER A 327 13.35 5.33 -3.65
CA SER A 327 12.77 5.89 -2.44
C SER A 327 11.27 6.15 -2.61
N LEU A 328 10.59 6.27 -1.47
CA LEU A 328 9.21 6.74 -1.38
C LEU A 328 9.12 8.26 -1.25
N GLN A 329 10.26 8.96 -1.28
CA GLN A 329 10.34 10.39 -1.05
C GLN A 329 10.38 11.20 -2.36
N CYS A 330 9.68 12.33 -2.34
CA CYS A 330 9.60 13.32 -3.41
C CYS A 330 10.03 14.69 -2.90
N PHE A 331 10.29 15.61 -3.83
CA PHE A 331 10.23 17.03 -3.52
C PHE A 331 8.79 17.38 -3.10
N ASP A 332 8.66 17.94 -1.91
CA ASP A 332 7.43 18.50 -1.36
C ASP A 332 7.59 20.00 -1.21
N ARG A 333 7.01 20.66 -0.20
CA ARG A 333 6.98 22.12 -0.08
C ARG A 333 8.35 22.77 -0.36
N LEU A 334 8.36 23.78 -1.24
CA LEU A 334 9.52 24.58 -1.55
C LEU A 334 9.71 25.69 -0.49
N ASP A 335 10.65 25.50 0.43
CA ASP A 335 11.00 26.51 1.43
C ASP A 335 12.12 27.44 0.94
N PRO A 336 12.39 28.57 1.61
CA PRO A 336 13.54 29.43 1.31
C PRO A 336 14.88 28.68 1.26
N THR A 337 15.02 27.56 1.97
CA THR A 337 16.20 26.69 2.01
C THR A 337 16.07 25.44 1.10
N GLY A 338 15.17 25.49 0.12
CA GLY A 338 14.94 24.44 -0.85
C GLY A 338 13.79 23.50 -0.48
N PRO A 339 13.53 22.48 -1.33
CA PRO A 339 12.43 21.55 -1.15
C PRO A 339 12.62 20.69 0.10
N LEU A 340 11.51 20.30 0.71
CA LEU A 340 11.50 19.29 1.78
C LEU A 340 11.31 17.88 1.18
N PRO A 341 11.98 16.85 1.71
CA PRO A 341 11.64 15.47 1.36
C PRO A 341 10.36 15.05 2.09
N TYR A 342 9.37 14.53 1.35
CA TYR A 342 8.15 13.96 1.91
C TYR A 342 7.67 12.75 1.11
N PHE A 343 6.75 11.95 1.67
CA PHE A 343 6.18 10.80 0.96
C PHE A 343 5.50 11.23 -0.34
N CYS A 344 5.83 10.57 -1.44
CA CYS A 344 5.29 10.87 -2.76
C CYS A 344 3.78 10.58 -2.84
N ASP A 345 3.06 11.54 -3.39
CA ASP A 345 1.67 11.39 -3.79
C ASP A 345 1.56 10.91 -5.25
N VAL A 346 1.19 9.65 -5.44
CA VAL A 346 1.02 9.06 -6.78
C VAL A 346 -0.18 9.62 -7.56
N THR A 347 -1.05 10.42 -6.94
CA THR A 347 -2.29 10.94 -7.53
C THR A 347 -2.13 12.33 -8.16
N GLY A 348 -1.13 13.10 -7.74
CA GLY A 348 -0.91 14.48 -8.20
C GLY A 348 -1.77 15.54 -7.50
N HIS A 349 -2.56 15.14 -6.50
CA HIS A 349 -3.42 16.04 -5.72
C HIS A 349 -2.65 16.86 -4.69
N ASN A 350 -1.49 16.40 -4.23
CA ASN A 350 -0.63 17.16 -3.34
C ASN A 350 0.04 18.32 -4.09
N LEU A 351 -0.55 19.52 -3.94
CA LEU A 351 -0.06 20.75 -4.57
C LEU A 351 1.38 21.10 -4.19
N ASN A 352 1.85 20.71 -2.99
CA ASN A 352 3.23 20.94 -2.58
C ASN A 352 4.24 20.16 -3.42
N GLN A 353 3.82 19.06 -4.04
CA GLN A 353 4.71 18.23 -4.86
C GLN A 353 4.64 18.59 -6.35
N GLN A 354 3.94 19.67 -6.70
CA GLN A 354 3.82 20.11 -8.08
C GLN A 354 5.10 20.78 -8.57
N TYR A 355 5.98 20.02 -9.22
CA TYR A 355 7.22 20.46 -9.82
C TYR A 355 7.28 20.12 -11.31
N ARG A 356 7.81 21.04 -12.12
CA ARG A 356 8.06 20.81 -13.55
C ARG A 356 9.40 21.38 -13.97
N LEU A 357 10.27 20.53 -14.51
CA LEU A 357 11.43 20.97 -15.29
C LEU A 357 10.94 21.43 -16.66
N SER A 358 11.02 22.72 -16.91
CA SER A 358 10.56 23.36 -18.14
C SER A 358 11.64 23.34 -19.23
N ALA A 359 11.26 23.55 -20.49
CA ALA A 359 12.19 23.50 -21.63
C ALA A 359 13.28 24.58 -21.57
N ASP A 360 13.01 25.69 -20.88
CA ASP A 360 13.99 26.75 -20.58
C ASP A 360 15.06 26.30 -19.56
N GLY A 361 14.88 25.15 -18.91
CA GLY A 361 15.77 24.63 -17.87
C GLY A 361 15.36 25.02 -16.45
N LEU A 362 14.25 25.73 -16.24
CA LEU A 362 13.81 26.09 -14.90
C LEU A 362 12.98 24.97 -14.27
N ILE A 363 13.24 24.67 -13.00
CA ILE A 363 12.37 23.80 -12.19
C ILE A 363 11.36 24.69 -11.47
N ARG A 364 10.12 24.69 -11.98
CA ARG A 364 9.02 25.53 -11.50
C ARG A 364 8.19 24.77 -10.48
N HIS A 365 7.85 25.43 -9.38
CA HIS A 365 6.91 24.93 -8.38
C HIS A 365 5.48 25.42 -8.66
N GLY A 366 4.48 24.65 -8.23
CA GLY A 366 3.06 24.92 -8.44
C GLY A 366 2.60 26.27 -7.89
N PHE A 367 3.28 26.83 -6.87
CA PHE A 367 2.99 28.14 -6.29
C PHE A 367 3.77 29.30 -6.92
N GLY A 368 4.39 29.10 -8.09
CA GLY A 368 4.97 30.18 -8.90
C GLY A 368 6.42 30.54 -8.63
N GLN A 369 7.05 29.91 -7.62
CA GLN A 369 8.49 30.02 -7.36
C GLN A 369 9.30 29.00 -8.19
N CYS A 370 10.60 29.25 -8.33
CA CYS A 370 11.51 28.31 -8.98
C CYS A 370 12.57 27.78 -8.00
N LEU A 371 12.99 26.54 -8.21
CA LEU A 371 14.13 25.96 -7.51
C LEU A 371 15.43 26.61 -8.02
N SER A 372 16.25 27.08 -7.10
CA SER A 372 17.54 27.70 -7.39
C SER A 372 18.64 27.13 -6.51
N ALA A 373 19.89 27.30 -6.93
CA ALA A 373 21.03 27.11 -6.06
C ALA A 373 21.08 28.24 -5.02
N GLY A 374 21.25 27.86 -3.75
CA GLY A 374 21.43 28.78 -2.63
C GLY A 374 22.91 28.97 -2.28
N SER A 375 23.17 29.62 -1.14
CA SER A 375 24.52 29.79 -0.60
C SER A 375 25.05 28.49 0.03
N ASN A 376 26.38 28.36 0.11
CA ASN A 376 27.06 27.25 0.80
C ASN A 376 26.63 25.83 0.35
N GLY A 377 26.22 25.70 -0.91
CA GLY A 377 25.79 24.42 -1.50
C GLY A 377 24.40 23.96 -1.05
N GLN A 378 23.57 24.85 -0.51
CA GLN A 378 22.15 24.58 -0.28
C GLN A 378 21.33 24.81 -1.55
N LEU A 379 20.09 24.32 -1.55
CA LEU A 379 19.07 24.75 -2.51
C LEU A 379 18.27 25.90 -1.92
N ALA A 380 17.52 26.62 -2.76
CA ALA A 380 16.69 27.73 -2.35
C ALA A 380 15.45 27.88 -3.24
N ALA A 381 14.42 28.55 -2.71
CA ALA A 381 13.38 29.16 -3.52
C ALA A 381 13.88 30.50 -4.09
N ALA A 382 13.58 30.79 -5.34
CA ALA A 382 13.85 32.08 -5.97
C ALA A 382 12.73 32.48 -6.94
N ASP A 383 12.74 33.76 -7.32
CA ASP A 383 11.95 34.24 -8.45
C ASP A 383 12.43 33.57 -9.74
N CYS A 384 11.51 33.12 -10.58
CA CYS A 384 11.85 32.37 -11.78
C CYS A 384 12.69 33.16 -12.79
N GLY A 385 12.68 34.50 -12.75
CA GLY A 385 13.52 35.33 -13.62
C GLY A 385 15.01 35.33 -13.26
N SER A 386 15.36 34.89 -12.05
CA SER A 386 16.75 34.86 -11.53
C SER A 386 17.18 33.49 -11.01
N ALA A 387 16.34 32.46 -11.21
CA ALA A 387 16.60 31.12 -10.73
C ALA A 387 17.66 30.39 -11.56
N THR A 388 18.35 29.45 -10.91
CA THR A 388 19.32 28.53 -11.55
C THR A 388 18.66 27.67 -12.61
N HIS A 389 19.38 27.43 -13.71
CA HIS A 389 18.94 26.50 -14.75
C HIS A 389 19.45 25.09 -14.45
N TRP A 390 18.61 24.12 -14.75
CA TRP A 390 18.80 22.71 -14.45
C TRP A 390 18.77 21.89 -15.74
N GLU A 391 19.47 20.76 -15.71
CA GLU A 391 19.45 19.75 -16.76
C GLU A 391 19.44 18.34 -16.17
N ARG A 392 18.97 17.40 -16.99
CA ARG A 392 19.07 15.97 -16.70
C ARG A 392 20.47 15.51 -17.10
N ASP A 393 21.19 14.92 -16.17
CA ASP A 393 22.54 14.43 -16.39
C ASP A 393 22.62 12.92 -16.12
N GLY A 394 23.36 12.18 -16.97
CA GLY A 394 23.54 10.73 -16.82
C GLY A 394 22.25 9.93 -16.84
N ALA A 395 21.30 10.30 -17.72
CA ALA A 395 20.00 9.64 -17.78
C ALA A 395 20.11 8.18 -18.28
N PHE A 396 19.38 7.27 -17.66
CA PHE A 396 19.31 5.87 -18.09
C PHE A 396 17.94 5.24 -17.81
N ARG A 397 17.69 4.11 -18.48
CA ARG A 397 16.47 3.31 -18.28
C ARG A 397 16.71 2.33 -17.12
N PRO A 398 15.89 2.36 -16.05
CA PRO A 398 16.12 1.52 -14.89
C PRO A 398 15.62 0.08 -15.13
N LYS A 399 16.20 -0.88 -14.40
CA LYS A 399 16.00 -2.32 -14.68
C LYS A 399 14.55 -2.77 -14.55
N GLU A 400 13.83 -2.25 -13.56
CA GLU A 400 12.41 -2.53 -13.35
C GLU A 400 11.56 -2.17 -14.57
N THR A 401 11.92 -1.11 -15.29
CA THR A 401 11.20 -0.66 -16.48
C THR A 401 11.49 -1.56 -17.67
N GLU A 402 12.74 -1.97 -17.84
CA GLU A 402 13.10 -2.98 -18.85
C GLU A 402 12.32 -4.29 -18.62
N LEU A 403 12.29 -4.78 -17.38
CA LEU A 403 11.57 -6.00 -16.99
C LEU A 403 10.07 -5.88 -17.27
N TYR A 404 9.47 -4.73 -16.95
CA TYR A 404 8.06 -4.48 -17.23
C TYR A 404 7.76 -4.46 -18.73
N GLU A 405 8.53 -3.73 -19.54
CA GLU A 405 8.32 -3.67 -20.99
C GLU A 405 8.54 -5.02 -21.67
N GLU A 406 9.54 -5.78 -21.21
CA GLU A 406 9.76 -7.16 -21.65
C GLU A 406 8.56 -8.05 -21.31
N ALA A 407 8.03 -7.95 -20.10
CA ALA A 407 6.86 -8.70 -19.67
C ALA A 407 5.59 -8.29 -20.45
N VAL A 408 5.37 -6.99 -20.69
CA VAL A 408 4.25 -6.49 -21.52
C VAL A 408 4.30 -7.13 -22.91
N ARG A 409 5.47 -7.17 -23.55
CA ARG A 409 5.65 -7.84 -24.85
C ARG A 409 5.45 -9.36 -24.76
N ARG A 410 6.09 -10.01 -23.78
CA ARG A 410 6.05 -11.47 -23.59
C ARG A 410 4.64 -11.99 -23.34
N TYR A 411 3.87 -11.28 -22.52
CA TYR A 411 2.53 -11.67 -22.10
C TYR A 411 1.41 -10.97 -22.87
N LYS A 412 1.75 -10.12 -23.85
CA LYS A 412 0.81 -9.36 -24.69
C LYS A 412 -0.21 -8.55 -23.87
N LEU A 413 0.28 -7.85 -22.85
CA LEU A 413 -0.56 -6.99 -22.01
C LEU A 413 -0.97 -5.75 -22.82
N SER A 414 -2.27 -5.51 -22.97
CA SER A 414 -2.82 -4.46 -23.85
C SER A 414 -3.13 -3.20 -23.07
N GLU A 415 -2.93 -2.01 -23.66
CA GLU A 415 -3.43 -0.76 -23.07
C GLU A 415 -4.96 -0.72 -22.95
N ASP A 416 -5.67 -1.61 -23.65
CA ASP A 416 -7.12 -1.82 -23.53
C ASP A 416 -7.51 -2.74 -22.36
N ASP A 417 -6.54 -3.42 -21.73
CA ASP A 417 -6.80 -4.20 -20.52
C ASP A 417 -7.29 -3.25 -19.40
N PRO A 418 -8.17 -3.71 -18.47
CA PRO A 418 -8.66 -2.87 -17.38
C PRO A 418 -7.54 -2.14 -16.61
N ASP A 419 -7.65 -0.80 -16.49
CA ASP A 419 -6.87 0.03 -15.55
C ASP A 419 -7.76 0.30 -14.35
N ASN A 420 -7.49 -0.42 -13.26
CA ASN A 420 -8.38 -0.50 -12.11
C ASN A 420 -8.09 0.55 -11.03
#